data_AF-A0A6G4VP80-F1
#
_entry.id   AF-A0A6G4VP80-F1
#
_cell.length_a   1.000
_cell.length_b   1.000
_cell.length_c   1.000
_cell.angle_alpha   90.00
_cell.angle_beta   90.00
_cell.angle_gamma   90.00
#
_symmetry.space_group_name_H-M   'P 1'
#
loop_
_entity.id
_entity.type
_entity.pdbx_description
1 polymer ?
#
loop_
_entity_poly.entity_id
_entity_poly.type
_entity_poly.pdbx_seq_one_letter_code
_entity_poly.pdbx_strand_id
1 'polypeptide(L)'
;MTVSHDPVRAWRRLADTSVLLDGFHALKHAVRFQARIPVAVTTDRRAALALADELAPDVRDTLDGHLAEIPEDAFKILVPRPHPTAVAALAVRPSRAAHLETLSRTPR
;
A
#
# COMPACT_ATOMS: atom_id res chain seq x y z
N MET A 1 17.17 -15.00 4.10
CA MET A 1 16.32 -15.04 5.32
C MET A 1 15.34 -13.90 5.24
N THR A 2 14.15 -14.13 4.69
CA THR A 2 13.10 -13.11 4.67
C THR A 2 12.52 -13.05 6.07
N VAL A 3 12.77 -11.97 6.80
CA VAL A 3 12.07 -11.69 8.05
C VAL A 3 10.60 -11.62 7.68
N SER A 4 9.82 -12.65 8.00
CA SER A 4 8.38 -12.64 7.78
C SER A 4 7.81 -11.59 8.74
N HIS A 5 7.74 -10.37 8.24
CA HIS A 5 7.12 -9.26 8.93
C HIS A 5 5.63 -9.56 8.94
N ASP A 6 5.09 -9.88 10.11
CA ASP A 6 3.65 -9.98 10.31
C ASP A 6 2.98 -8.66 9.84
N PRO A 7 2.26 -8.68 8.71
CA PRO A 7 1.70 -7.47 8.11
C PRO A 7 0.61 -6.88 8.99
N VAL A 8 -0.14 -7.70 9.74
CA VAL A 8 -1.18 -7.25 10.67
C VAL A 8 -0.56 -6.51 11.84
N ARG A 9 0.53 -7.05 12.40
CA ARG A 9 1.28 -6.36 13.48
C ARG A 9 1.91 -5.06 12.98
N ALA A 10 2.44 -5.04 11.76
CA ALA A 10 2.99 -3.82 11.15
C ALA A 10 1.90 -2.77 10.95
N TRP A 11 0.74 -3.18 10.43
CA TRP A 11 -0.42 -2.31 10.24
C TRP A 11 -0.85 -1.64 11.53
N ARG A 12 -1.09 -2.43 12.60
CA ARG A 12 -1.53 -1.92 13.90
C ARG A 12 -0.58 -0.86 14.49
N ARG A 13 0.73 -1.00 14.27
CA ARG A 13 1.71 0.00 14.75
C ARG A 13 1.68 1.31 13.96
N LEU A 14 1.28 1.26 12.69
CA LEU A 14 1.41 2.38 11.76
C LEU A 14 0.08 3.13 11.55
N ALA A 15 -1.06 2.48 11.80
CA ALA A 15 -2.39 2.97 11.47
C ALA A 15 -2.65 4.43 11.88
N ASP A 16 -2.24 4.83 13.09
CA ASP A 16 -2.50 6.18 13.62
C ASP A 16 -1.59 7.28 13.02
N THR A 17 -0.51 6.89 12.33
CA THR A 17 0.50 7.82 11.79
C THR A 17 0.63 7.76 10.27
N SER A 18 -0.16 6.90 9.62
CA SER A 18 -0.12 6.65 8.19
C SER A 18 -1.41 7.11 7.50
N VAL A 19 -1.34 7.19 6.17
CA VAL A 19 -2.50 7.39 5.31
C VAL A 19 -2.98 6.03 4.83
N LEU A 20 -4.25 5.73 5.02
CA LEU A 20 -4.90 4.57 4.42
C LEU A 20 -5.05 4.78 2.91
N LEU A 21 -4.54 3.83 2.14
CA LEU A 21 -4.80 3.67 0.72
C LEU A 21 -5.76 2.50 0.55
N ASP A 22 -7.05 2.78 0.35
CA ASP A 22 -8.06 1.74 0.17
C ASP A 22 -8.36 1.52 -1.32
N GLY A 23 -8.24 0.27 -1.74
CA GLY A 23 -8.42 -0.17 -3.12
C GLY A 23 -7.15 -0.17 -3.98
N PHE A 24 -7.21 -0.98 -5.03
CA PHE A 24 -6.12 -1.14 -6.00
C PHE A 24 -5.74 0.18 -6.68
N HIS A 25 -6.73 1.02 -7.01
CA HIS A 25 -6.50 2.30 -7.68
C HIS A 25 -5.62 3.24 -6.83
N ALA A 26 -5.90 3.35 -5.53
CA ALA A 26 -5.10 4.19 -4.64
C ALA A 26 -3.67 3.65 -4.53
N LEU A 27 -3.51 2.34 -4.36
CA LEU A 27 -2.21 1.70 -4.23
C LEU A 27 -1.36 1.84 -5.49
N LYS A 28 -1.90 1.60 -6.70
CA LYS A 28 -1.13 1.73 -7.94
C LYS A 28 -0.60 3.15 -8.14
N HIS A 29 -1.39 4.17 -7.82
CA HIS A 29 -0.95 5.56 -7.95
C HIS A 29 0.12 5.89 -6.91
N ALA A 30 -0.03 5.43 -5.68
CA ALA A 30 0.99 5.59 -4.67
C ALA A 30 2.34 4.99 -5.10
N VAL A 31 2.34 3.81 -5.73
CA VAL A 31 3.55 3.20 -6.31
C VAL A 31 4.12 4.07 -7.44
N ARG A 32 3.30 4.51 -8.39
CA ARG A 32 3.75 5.40 -9.50
C ARG A 32 4.38 6.70 -9.00
N PHE A 33 3.87 7.23 -7.89
CA PHE A 33 4.41 8.43 -7.24
C PHE A 33 5.50 8.13 -6.20
N GLN A 34 6.02 6.89 -6.18
CA GLN A 34 7.09 6.46 -5.28
C GLN A 34 6.81 6.74 -3.79
N ALA A 35 5.54 6.60 -3.39
CA ALA A 35 5.15 6.73 -2.00
C ALA A 35 5.84 5.66 -1.15
N ARG A 36 6.23 6.02 0.07
CA ARG A 36 6.73 5.05 1.05
C ARG A 36 5.56 4.26 1.61
N ILE A 37 5.47 2.98 1.25
CA ILE A 37 4.40 2.05 1.64
C ILE A 37 5.00 0.92 2.50
N PRO A 38 5.02 1.05 3.84
CA PRO A 38 5.63 0.04 4.71
C PRO A 38 4.83 -1.27 4.80
N VAL A 39 3.53 -1.24 4.48
CA VAL A 39 2.68 -2.43 4.47
C VAL A 39 1.55 -2.28 3.46
N ALA A 40 1.35 -3.31 2.65
CA ALA A 40 0.21 -3.47 1.75
C ALA A 40 -0.35 -4.89 1.92
N VAL A 41 -1.66 -5.00 2.04
CA VAL A 41 -2.37 -6.26 2.27
C VAL A 41 -3.50 -6.46 1.27
N THR A 42 -3.82 -7.72 1.02
CA THR A 42 -4.92 -8.15 0.16
C THR A 42 -5.50 -9.46 0.68
N THR A 43 -6.76 -9.77 0.34
CA THR A 43 -7.35 -11.09 0.61
C THR A 43 -7.08 -12.11 -0.50
N ASP A 44 -6.72 -11.65 -1.70
CA ASP A 44 -6.31 -12.49 -2.83
C ASP A 44 -5.18 -11.78 -3.58
N ARG A 45 -3.94 -12.25 -3.38
CA ARG A 45 -2.75 -11.66 -4.01
C ARG A 45 -2.72 -11.95 -5.50
N ARG A 46 -3.19 -13.11 -5.94
CA ARG A 46 -3.22 -13.48 -7.35
C ARG A 46 -4.20 -12.59 -8.12
N ALA A 47 -5.39 -12.34 -7.57
CA ALA A 47 -6.37 -11.43 -8.17
C ALA A 47 -5.86 -9.99 -8.23
N ALA A 48 -5.20 -9.51 -7.16
CA ALA A 48 -4.60 -8.18 -7.14
C ALA A 48 -3.49 -8.01 -8.20
N LEU A 49 -2.67 -9.04 -8.42
CA LEU A 49 -1.61 -9.02 -9.45
C LEU A 49 -2.17 -9.16 -10.86
N ALA A 50 -3.22 -9.97 -11.06
CA ALA A 50 -3.91 -10.03 -12.36
C ALA A 50 -4.52 -8.67 -12.73
N LEU A 51 -5.06 -7.94 -11.75
CA LEU A 51 -5.56 -6.58 -11.96
C LEU A 51 -4.41 -5.60 -12.30
N ALA A 52 -3.21 -5.83 -11.77
CA ALA A 52 -2.02 -5.08 -12.14
C ALA A 52 -1.56 -5.40 -13.57
N ASP A 53 -1.53 -6.67 -13.97
CA ASP A 53 -1.20 -7.07 -15.33
C ASP A 53 -2.13 -6.40 -16.36
N GLU A 54 -3.43 -6.29 -16.05
CA GLU A 54 -4.43 -5.69 -16.93
C GLU A 54 -4.37 -4.15 -16.98
N LEU A 55 -4.31 -3.50 -15.80
CA LEU A 55 -4.58 -2.06 -15.70
C LEU A 55 -3.35 -1.20 -15.41
N ALA A 56 -2.25 -1.81 -14.96
CA ALA A 56 -1.05 -1.11 -14.51
C ALA A 56 0.20 -2.02 -14.56
N PRO A 57 0.56 -2.58 -15.72
CA PRO A 57 1.67 -3.53 -15.82
C PRO A 57 3.01 -2.91 -15.39
N ASP A 58 3.15 -1.59 -15.48
CA ASP A 58 4.30 -0.81 -15.03
C ASP A 58 4.59 -0.93 -13.52
N VAL A 59 3.59 -1.19 -12.68
CA VAL A 59 3.76 -1.32 -11.21
C VAL A 59 3.69 -2.74 -10.70
N ARG A 60 3.39 -3.72 -11.57
CA ARG A 60 3.07 -5.08 -11.14
C ARG A 60 4.17 -5.72 -10.31
N ASP A 61 5.42 -5.67 -10.77
CA ASP A 61 6.53 -6.32 -10.07
C ASP A 61 6.82 -5.66 -8.70
N THR A 62 6.57 -4.35 -8.59
CA THR A 62 6.63 -3.66 -7.30
C THR A 62 5.51 -4.16 -6.39
N LEU A 63 4.27 -4.25 -6.89
CA LEU A 63 3.16 -4.78 -6.10
C LEU A 63 3.38 -6.24 -5.66
N ASP A 64 3.99 -7.06 -6.51
CA ASP A 64 4.37 -8.44 -6.17
C ASP A 64 5.32 -8.47 -4.96
N GLY A 65 6.32 -7.59 -4.91
CA GLY A 65 7.22 -7.47 -3.76
C GLY A 65 6.59 -6.85 -2.49
N HIS A 66 5.49 -6.11 -2.61
CA HIS A 66 4.88 -5.36 -1.50
C HIS A 66 3.63 -6.00 -0.89
N LEU A 67 2.83 -6.74 -1.69
CA LEU A 67 1.54 -7.29 -1.26
C LEU A 67 1.72 -8.54 -0.40
N ALA A 68 1.20 -8.48 0.83
CA ALA A 68 1.01 -9.63 1.69
C ALA A 68 -0.46 -10.09 1.65
N GLU A 69 -0.69 -11.39 1.45
CA GLU A 69 -2.03 -11.96 1.55
C GLU A 69 -2.38 -12.21 3.01
N ILE A 70 -3.60 -11.82 3.42
CA ILE A 70 -4.13 -12.06 4.77
C ILE A 70 -5.55 -12.64 4.70
N PRO A 71 -5.98 -13.38 5.72
CA PRO A 71 -7.38 -13.84 5.83
C PRO A 71 -8.40 -12.68 5.77
N GLU A 72 -9.57 -12.95 5.18
CA GLU A 72 -10.63 -11.94 4.99
C GLU A 72 -11.17 -11.35 6.30
N ASP A 73 -11.27 -12.16 7.36
CA ASP A 73 -11.67 -11.73 8.71
C ASP A 73 -10.64 -10.74 9.29
N ALA A 74 -9.35 -11.03 9.14
CA ALA A 74 -8.28 -10.10 9.51
C ALA A 74 -8.36 -8.81 8.68
N PHE A 75 -8.60 -8.89 7.38
CA PHE A 75 -8.73 -7.72 6.50
C PHE A 75 -9.89 -6.80 6.93
N LYS A 76 -11.06 -7.36 7.24
CA LYS A 76 -12.23 -6.60 7.71
C LYS A 76 -12.02 -5.91 9.07
N ILE A 77 -11.17 -6.48 9.93
CA ILE A 77 -10.75 -5.82 11.19
C ILE A 77 -9.88 -4.60 10.89
N LEU A 78 -8.99 -4.68 9.89
CA LEU A 78 -8.09 -3.58 9.53
C LEU A 78 -8.81 -2.46 8.76
N VAL A 79 -9.77 -2.81 7.90
CA VAL A 79 -10.51 -1.89 7.04
C VAL A 79 -12.02 -2.17 7.16
N PRO A 80 -12.74 -1.47 8.06
CA PRO A 80 -14.15 -1.78 8.36
C PRO A 80 -15.12 -1.64 7.18
N ARG A 81 -14.79 -0.83 6.17
CA ARG A 81 -15.55 -0.64 4.93
C ARG A 81 -14.64 -0.88 3.73
N PRO A 82 -14.33 -2.16 3.41
CA PRO A 82 -13.29 -2.48 2.45
C PRO A 82 -13.72 -2.13 1.01
N HIS A 83 -12.78 -1.63 0.21
CA HIS A 83 -12.99 -1.46 -1.23
C HIS A 83 -13.23 -2.81 -1.93
N PRO A 84 -14.07 -2.90 -2.99
CA PRO A 84 -14.36 -4.16 -3.69
C PRO A 84 -13.17 -4.92 -4.26
N THR A 85 -12.04 -4.24 -4.51
CA THR A 85 -10.81 -4.90 -4.98
C THR A 85 -10.05 -5.62 -3.87
N ALA A 86 -10.51 -5.52 -2.61
CA ALA A 86 -9.92 -6.17 -1.43
C ALA A 86 -8.40 -5.98 -1.28
N VAL A 87 -7.91 -4.78 -1.62
CA VAL A 87 -6.51 -4.35 -1.50
C VAL A 87 -6.49 -3.12 -0.63
N ALA A 88 -5.59 -3.06 0.35
CA ALA A 88 -5.38 -1.87 1.16
C ALA A 88 -3.91 -1.72 1.56
N ALA A 89 -3.46 -0.50 1.81
CA ALA A 89 -2.09 -0.24 2.23
C ALA A 89 -2.01 0.95 3.18
N LEU A 90 -0.93 1.03 3.95
CA LEU A 90 -0.57 2.21 4.72
C LEU A 90 0.61 2.90 4.07
N ALA A 91 0.46 4.18 3.76
CA ALA A 91 1.54 5.03 3.27
C ALA A 91 2.00 6.01 4.36
N VAL A 92 3.30 6.29 4.39
CA VAL A 92 3.84 7.32 5.28
C VAL A 92 3.37 8.69 4.80
N ARG A 93 2.86 9.52 5.72
CA ARG A 93 2.60 10.94 5.46
C ARG A 93 3.90 11.72 5.70
N PRO A 94 4.54 12.32 4.68
CA PRO A 94 5.67 13.21 4.91
C PRO A 94 5.26 14.39 5.79
N SER A 95 6.16 14.88 6.64
CA SER A 95 5.92 16.14 7.33
C SER A 95 5.81 17.25 6.30
N ARG A 96 4.96 18.26 6.57
CA ARG A 96 4.80 19.41 5.66
C ARG A 96 6.14 20.07 5.35
N ALA A 97 7.00 20.22 6.37
CA ALA A 97 8.33 20.82 6.22
C ALA A 97 9.23 20.00 5.28
N ALA A 98 9.32 18.67 5.48
CA ALA A 98 10.11 17.80 4.61
C ALA A 98 9.59 17.77 3.16
N HIS A 99 8.27 17.86 2.99
CA HIS A 99 7.67 17.93 1.66
C HIS A 99 8.02 19.24 0.95
N LEU A 100 7.92 20.38 1.64
CA LEU A 100 8.29 21.69 1.08
C LEU A 100 9.79 21.79 0.75
N GLU A 101 10.65 21.19 1.58
CA GLU A 101 12.10 21.12 1.30
C GLU A 101 12.41 20.26 0.07
N THR A 102 11.64 19.19 -0.16
CA THR A 102 11.80 18.38 -1.37
C THR A 102 11.43 19.20 -2.61
N LEU A 103 10.30 19.91 -2.56
CA LEU A 103 9.80 20.73 -3.68
C LEU A 103 10.70 21.92 -4.00
N SER A 104 11.37 22.52 -3.00
CA SER A 104 12.29 23.64 -3.24
C SER A 104 13.56 23.25 -4.00
N ARG A 105 13.89 21.95 -4.02
CA ARG A 105 15.05 21.38 -4.73
C ARG A 105 14.70 20.86 -6.13
N THR A 106 13.42 20.80 -6.50
CA THR A 106 13.00 20.34 -7.83
C THR A 106 13.23 21.46 -8.86
N PRO A 107 13.95 21.19 -9.96
CA PRO A 107 14.08 22.16 -11.04
C PRO A 107 12.71 22.53 -11.61
N ARG A 108 12.55 23.80 -11.97
CA ARG A 108 11.32 24.33 -12.57
C ARG A 108 11.28 24.12 -14.07
#